data_AF-A0A5M5BW60-F1
#
_entry.id   AF-A0A5M5BW60-F1
#
_cell.length_a   1.000
_cell.length_b   1.000
_cell.length_c   1.000
_cell.angle_alpha   90.00
_cell.angle_beta   90.00
_cell.angle_gamma   90.00
#
_symmetry.space_group_name_H-M   'P 1'
#
loop_
_entity.id
_entity.type
_entity.pdbx_description
1 polymer ?
#
loop_
_entity_poly.entity_id
_entity_poly.type
_entity_poly.pdbx_seq_one_letter_code
_entity_poly.pdbx_strand_id
1 'polypeptide(L)'
;ATLGADCAFFIKNKPTYAEGIGNLFSPIKLSLSGYQIMIVKPNVFVSTREAFSNIHPHRPEYPVKEAILRPVAEWKDILINDFEASVFPQHPVIEEIKEELYHQGAIYASMSGSGSSVFGLFTPGFVLPEIDWGTDVFCFKGTLNK
;
A
#
# COMPACT_ATOMS: atom_id res chain seq x y z
N ALA A 1 -29.08 2.44 6.44
CA ALA A 1 -27.65 2.73 6.46
C ALA A 1 -27.04 2.23 5.16
N THR A 2 -26.44 3.10 4.36
CA THR A 2 -25.65 2.72 3.19
C THR A 2 -24.31 2.19 3.70
N LEU A 3 -23.95 0.95 3.35
CA LEU A 3 -22.63 0.38 3.65
C LEU A 3 -21.54 1.23 2.96
N GLY A 4 -20.38 1.40 3.60
CA GLY A 4 -19.26 2.18 3.05
C GLY A 4 -18.78 1.65 1.70
N ALA A 5 -18.16 2.52 0.88
CA ALA A 5 -17.71 2.18 -0.47
C ALA A 5 -16.83 0.92 -0.54
N ASP A 6 -16.01 0.70 0.49
CA ASP A 6 -15.09 -0.44 0.59
C ASP A 6 -15.81 -1.78 0.77
N CYS A 7 -17.06 -1.81 1.24
CA CYS A 7 -17.78 -3.07 1.44
C CYS A 7 -18.05 -3.81 0.12
N ALA A 8 -18.29 -3.09 -0.97
CA ALA A 8 -18.56 -3.69 -2.28
C ALA A 8 -17.29 -4.31 -2.90
N PHE A 9 -16.13 -3.74 -2.61
CA PHE A 9 -14.83 -4.21 -3.10
C PHE A 9 -14.52 -5.65 -2.65
N PHE A 10 -14.82 -5.98 -1.39
CA PHE A 10 -14.49 -7.29 -0.81
C PHE A 10 -15.34 -8.46 -1.33
N ILE A 11 -16.44 -8.20 -2.05
CA ILE A 11 -17.36 -9.26 -2.51
C ILE A 11 -16.71 -10.18 -3.53
N LYS A 12 -15.97 -9.61 -4.50
CA LYS A 12 -15.35 -10.40 -5.57
C LYS A 12 -13.98 -10.97 -5.18
N ASN A 13 -13.33 -10.35 -4.19
CA ASN A 13 -12.00 -10.71 -3.69
C ASN A 13 -11.00 -11.00 -4.82
N LYS A 14 -10.88 -10.05 -5.75
CA LYS A 14 -9.97 -10.09 -6.90
C LYS A 14 -9.34 -8.72 -7.10
N PRO A 15 -8.11 -8.65 -7.64
CA PRO A 15 -7.51 -7.38 -8.05
C PRO A 15 -8.48 -6.58 -8.94
N THR A 16 -8.79 -5.36 -8.52
CA THR A 16 -9.80 -4.49 -9.14
C THR A 16 -9.29 -3.06 -9.09
N TYR A 17 -9.46 -2.33 -10.17
CA TYR A 17 -9.19 -0.90 -10.20
C TYR A 17 -10.44 -0.13 -9.79
N ALA A 18 -10.26 0.81 -8.86
CA ALA A 18 -11.33 1.64 -8.33
C ALA A 18 -11.12 3.11 -8.70
N GLU A 19 -12.19 3.77 -9.15
CA GLU A 19 -12.20 5.19 -9.54
C GLU A 19 -13.36 5.93 -8.83
N GLY A 20 -13.46 7.24 -9.07
CA GLY A 20 -14.40 8.11 -8.40
C GLY A 20 -13.99 8.30 -6.94
N ILE A 21 -14.89 7.96 -6.03
CA ILE A 21 -14.60 7.95 -4.58
C ILE A 21 -14.24 6.54 -4.07
N GLY A 22 -13.77 5.66 -4.97
CA GLY A 22 -13.54 4.24 -4.69
C GLY A 22 -14.77 3.36 -4.92
N ASN A 23 -15.78 3.85 -5.66
CA ASN A 23 -17.06 3.18 -5.87
C ASN A 23 -17.28 2.68 -7.31
N LEU A 24 -16.43 3.09 -8.25
CA LEU A 24 -16.51 2.67 -9.64
C LEU A 24 -15.43 1.63 -9.92
N PHE A 25 -15.83 0.39 -10.20
CA PHE A 25 -14.90 -0.72 -10.33
C PHE A 25 -14.72 -1.15 -11.78
N SER A 26 -13.47 -1.39 -12.17
CA SER A 26 -13.11 -2.01 -13.44
C SER A 26 -12.10 -3.15 -13.21
N PRO A 27 -12.20 -4.26 -13.96
CA PRO A 27 -11.28 -5.38 -13.80
C PRO A 27 -9.87 -4.99 -14.25
N ILE A 28 -8.86 -5.53 -13.57
CA ILE A 28 -7.46 -5.43 -13.98
C ILE A 28 -6.83 -6.81 -14.13
N LYS A 29 -5.81 -6.88 -14.97
CA LYS A 29 -4.95 -8.07 -15.10
C LYS A 29 -3.66 -7.81 -14.33
N LEU A 30 -3.68 -8.15 -13.05
CA LEU A 30 -2.52 -8.12 -12.17
C LEU A 30 -2.48 -9.43 -11.40
N SER A 31 -1.33 -10.08 -11.33
CA SER A 31 -1.10 -11.19 -10.41
C SER A 31 0.18 -10.92 -9.65
N LEU A 32 0.07 -11.01 -8.33
CA LEU A 32 1.18 -10.96 -7.39
C LEU A 32 1.42 -12.34 -6.78
N SER A 33 0.93 -13.39 -7.44
CA SER A 33 1.06 -14.76 -6.94
C SER A 33 2.52 -15.12 -6.73
N GLY A 34 2.82 -15.67 -5.55
CA GLY A 34 4.17 -16.08 -5.15
C GLY A 34 5.01 -14.98 -4.52
N TYR A 35 4.68 -13.70 -4.71
CA TYR A 35 5.37 -12.61 -4.01
C TYR A 35 5.17 -12.76 -2.51
N GLN A 36 6.21 -12.43 -1.76
CA GLN A 36 6.13 -12.39 -0.30
C GLN A 36 5.70 -10.98 0.11
N ILE A 37 4.90 -10.89 1.15
CA ILE A 37 4.40 -9.62 1.68
C ILE A 37 4.71 -9.53 3.17
N MET A 38 5.18 -8.36 3.58
CA MET A 38 5.21 -7.95 4.98
C MET A 38 4.27 -6.75 5.14
N ILE A 39 3.43 -6.74 6.17
CA ILE A 39 2.58 -5.62 6.54
C ILE A 39 2.96 -5.20 7.95
N VAL A 40 3.31 -3.93 8.11
CA VAL A 40 3.70 -3.34 9.38
C VAL A 40 2.71 -2.22 9.68
N LYS A 41 2.07 -2.27 10.85
CA LYS A 41 1.11 -1.28 11.30
C LYS A 41 1.55 -0.73 12.66
N PRO A 42 2.07 0.51 12.71
CA PRO A 42 2.41 1.14 13.98
C PRO A 42 1.13 1.49 14.77
N ASN A 43 1.27 1.64 16.09
CA ASN A 43 0.21 2.19 16.94
C ASN A 43 0.07 3.71 16.78
N VAL A 44 -0.19 4.15 15.55
CA VAL A 44 -0.46 5.54 15.18
C VAL A 44 -1.79 5.58 14.46
N PHE A 45 -2.64 6.55 14.82
CA PHE A 45 -3.89 6.82 14.15
C PHE A 45 -3.73 7.98 13.17
N VAL A 46 -4.02 7.73 11.89
CA VAL A 46 -4.11 8.78 10.87
C VAL A 46 -5.59 9.03 10.59
N SER A 47 -6.05 10.26 10.80
CA SER A 47 -7.42 10.65 10.48
C SER A 47 -7.59 10.71 8.96
N THR A 48 -8.42 9.84 8.40
CA THR A 48 -8.72 9.85 6.96
C THR A 48 -9.15 11.24 6.49
N ARG A 49 -9.99 11.95 7.25
CA ARG A 49 -10.41 13.33 6.93
C ARG A 49 -9.23 14.29 6.81
N GLU A 50 -8.26 14.17 7.73
CA GLU A 50 -7.09 15.03 7.76
C GLU A 50 -6.13 14.70 6.61
N ALA A 51 -5.90 13.41 6.35
CA ALA A 51 -5.12 12.96 5.20
C ALA A 51 -5.71 13.52 3.89
N PHE A 52 -7.03 13.42 3.70
CA PHE A 52 -7.72 14.01 2.53
C PHE A 52 -7.65 15.55 2.50
N SER A 53 -7.73 16.23 3.64
CA SER A 53 -7.69 17.70 3.68
C SER A 53 -6.36 18.30 3.22
N ASN A 54 -5.28 17.51 3.28
CA ASN A 54 -3.94 17.92 2.88
C ASN A 54 -3.56 17.42 1.46
N ILE A 55 -4.44 16.67 0.78
CA ILE A 55 -4.22 16.25 -0.60
C ILE A 55 -4.43 17.43 -1.56
N HIS A 56 -3.47 17.61 -2.45
CA HIS A 56 -3.57 18.50 -3.59
C HIS A 56 -3.76 17.67 -4.85
N PRO A 57 -4.98 17.67 -5.45
CA PRO A 57 -5.23 16.91 -6.66
C PRO A 57 -4.29 17.34 -7.78
N HIS A 58 -3.60 16.36 -8.35
CA HIS A 58 -2.72 16.57 -9.49
C HIS A 58 -2.89 15.41 -10.46
N ARG A 59 -2.38 15.58 -11.68
CA ARG A 59 -2.30 14.46 -12.62
C ARG A 59 -1.05 13.65 -12.28
N PRO A 60 -1.17 12.34 -12.02
CA PRO A 60 0.01 11.53 -11.82
C PRO A 60 0.84 11.49 -13.11
N GLU A 61 2.16 11.40 -12.98
CA GLU A 61 3.07 11.25 -14.13
C GLU A 61 2.77 9.93 -14.88
N TYR A 62 2.53 8.86 -14.12
CA TYR A 62 2.13 7.56 -14.64
C TYR A 62 0.75 7.17 -14.12
N PRO A 63 -0.24 6.93 -15.00
CA PRO A 63 -1.52 6.39 -14.56
C PRO A 63 -1.35 5.03 -13.88
N VAL A 64 -2.07 4.79 -12.78
CA VAL A 64 -2.01 3.51 -12.03
C VAL A 64 -2.23 2.30 -12.95
N LYS A 65 -3.17 2.40 -13.90
CA LYS A 65 -3.46 1.34 -14.89
C LYS A 65 -2.25 0.98 -15.77
N GLU A 66 -1.32 1.92 -15.97
CA GLU A 66 -0.10 1.71 -16.75
C GLU A 66 1.05 1.24 -15.86
N ALA A 67 1.18 1.84 -14.66
CA ALA A 67 2.20 1.47 -13.68
C ALA A 67 2.13 -0.02 -13.32
N ILE A 68 0.93 -0.56 -13.06
CA ILE A 68 0.76 -1.97 -12.67
C ILE A 68 1.09 -2.99 -13.78
N LEU A 69 1.29 -2.53 -15.02
CA LEU A 69 1.71 -3.39 -16.14
C LEU A 69 3.24 -3.51 -16.22
N ARG A 70 3.98 -2.65 -15.51
CA ARG A 70 5.44 -2.72 -15.39
C ARG A 70 5.83 -3.78 -14.35
N PRO A 71 7.05 -4.32 -14.42
CA PRO A 71 7.61 -5.14 -13.35
C PRO A 71 7.49 -4.47 -11.98
N VAL A 72 7.18 -5.24 -10.92
CA VAL A 72 7.00 -4.71 -9.57
C VAL A 72 8.22 -3.92 -9.07
N ALA A 73 9.43 -4.32 -9.48
CA ALA A 73 10.67 -3.63 -9.15
C ALA A 73 10.76 -2.19 -9.70
N GLU A 74 9.96 -1.85 -10.71
CA GLU A 74 9.89 -0.49 -11.27
C GLU A 74 8.85 0.37 -10.56
N TRP A 75 7.98 -0.22 -9.72
CA TRP A 75 6.83 0.47 -9.13
C TRP A 75 7.22 1.58 -8.16
N LYS A 76 8.39 1.50 -7.53
CA LYS A 76 8.86 2.45 -6.52
C LYS A 76 8.73 3.91 -6.96
N ASP A 77 9.01 4.19 -8.24
CA ASP A 77 9.06 5.55 -8.78
C ASP A 77 7.82 5.93 -9.59
N ILE A 78 6.92 4.98 -9.86
CA ILE A 78 5.79 5.17 -10.81
C ILE A 78 4.41 4.84 -10.22
N LEU A 79 4.35 4.10 -9.12
CA LEU A 79 3.12 3.76 -8.40
C LEU A 79 3.20 4.40 -7.02
N ILE A 80 2.72 5.64 -6.93
CA ILE A 80 2.84 6.47 -5.74
C ILE A 80 1.49 6.57 -5.03
N ASN A 81 1.52 6.55 -3.71
CA ASN A 81 0.38 6.89 -2.88
C ASN A 81 0.47 8.37 -2.48
N ASP A 82 -0.41 9.20 -3.04
CA ASP A 82 -0.43 10.65 -2.83
C ASP A 82 -0.55 11.08 -1.35
N PHE A 83 -1.09 10.22 -0.49
CA PHE A 83 -1.17 10.50 0.95
C PHE A 83 0.20 10.52 1.63
N GLU A 84 1.18 9.79 1.10
CA GLU A 84 2.51 9.69 1.72
C GLU A 84 3.15 11.08 1.89
N ALA A 85 3.06 11.94 0.87
CA ALA A 85 3.63 13.29 0.89
C ALA A 85 3.06 14.19 1.99
N SER A 86 1.81 13.97 2.42
CA SER A 86 1.18 14.76 3.49
C SER A 86 1.21 14.07 4.85
N VAL A 87 1.21 12.74 4.89
CA VAL A 87 1.17 11.94 6.12
C VAL A 87 2.57 11.78 6.73
N PHE A 88 3.61 11.57 5.93
CA PHE A 88 4.97 11.32 6.44
C PHE A 88 5.52 12.47 7.29
N PRO A 89 5.39 13.75 6.90
CA PRO A 89 5.87 14.85 7.74
C PRO A 89 5.18 14.94 9.12
N GLN A 90 3.94 14.46 9.21
CA GLN A 90 3.15 14.48 10.46
C GLN A 90 3.35 13.22 11.31
N HIS A 91 3.71 12.11 10.65
CA HIS A 91 3.92 10.81 11.27
C HIS A 91 5.19 10.12 10.71
N PRO A 92 6.40 10.62 11.04
CA PRO A 92 7.66 10.14 10.45
C PRO A 92 7.90 8.64 10.62
N VAL A 93 7.39 8.04 11.70
CA VAL A 93 7.47 6.58 11.93
C VAL A 93 6.88 5.75 10.78
N ILE A 94 5.90 6.28 10.03
CA ILE A 94 5.32 5.58 8.87
C ILE A 94 6.32 5.58 7.70
N GLU A 95 7.05 6.68 7.50
CA GLU A 95 8.11 6.78 6.50
C GLU A 95 9.29 5.87 6.87
N GLU A 96 9.73 5.91 8.13
CA GLU A 96 10.80 5.05 8.65
C GLU A 96 10.51 3.56 8.43
N ILE A 97 9.27 3.13 8.64
CA ILE A 97 8.86 1.75 8.35
C ILE A 97 8.97 1.43 6.85
N LYS A 98 8.55 2.35 5.97
CA LYS A 98 8.66 2.16 4.51
C LYS A 98 10.13 2.05 4.08
N GLU A 99 10.99 2.91 4.62
CA GLU A 99 12.43 2.89 4.36
C GLU A 99 13.07 1.60 4.87
N GLU A 100 12.72 1.16 6.07
CA GLU A 100 13.23 -0.08 6.65
C GLU A 100 12.80 -1.30 5.84
N LEU A 101 11.57 -1.34 5.34
CA LEU A 101 11.14 -2.42 4.42
C LEU A 101 12.01 -2.46 3.15
N TYR A 102 12.34 -1.30 2.57
CA TYR A 102 13.26 -1.24 1.43
C TYR A 102 14.68 -1.68 1.80
N HIS A 103 15.20 -1.22 2.94
CA HIS A 103 16.51 -1.61 3.45
C HIS A 103 16.63 -3.13 3.64
N GLN A 104 15.51 -3.76 4.00
CA GLN A 104 15.40 -5.21 4.21
C GLN A 104 15.11 -6.02 2.94
N GLY A 105 15.12 -5.37 1.77
CA GLY A 105 15.03 -6.05 0.47
C GLY A 105 13.64 -6.07 -0.16
N ALA A 106 12.68 -5.27 0.32
CA ALA A 106 11.45 -5.06 -0.41
C ALA A 106 11.76 -4.44 -1.78
N ILE A 107 11.19 -5.00 -2.84
CA ILE A 107 11.30 -4.45 -4.21
C ILE A 107 10.27 -3.34 -4.46
N TYR A 108 9.24 -3.27 -3.61
CA TYR A 108 8.26 -2.21 -3.59
C TYR A 108 7.67 -2.12 -2.18
N ALA A 109 7.57 -0.92 -1.64
CA ALA A 109 6.89 -0.66 -0.37
C ALA A 109 6.06 0.62 -0.47
N SER A 110 4.89 0.62 0.15
CA SER A 110 3.99 1.78 0.18
C SER A 110 3.05 1.74 1.36
N MET A 111 2.55 2.90 1.76
CA MET A 111 1.44 3.02 2.70
C MET A 111 0.14 2.48 2.06
N SER A 112 -0.67 1.77 2.84
CA SER A 112 -1.99 1.29 2.41
C SER A 112 -3.07 2.34 2.69
N GLY A 113 -3.68 2.89 1.64
CA GLY A 113 -4.72 3.91 1.76
C GLY A 113 -4.18 5.20 2.40
N SER A 114 -4.93 5.80 3.33
CA SER A 114 -4.47 6.95 4.11
C SER A 114 -3.59 6.57 5.30
N GLY A 115 -3.21 5.29 5.44
CA GLY A 115 -2.40 4.79 6.55
C GLY A 115 -3.21 4.30 7.75
N SER A 116 -2.55 3.90 8.84
CA SER A 116 -1.09 3.97 9.08
C SER A 116 -0.31 2.73 8.64
N SER A 117 -0.96 1.69 8.12
CA SER A 117 -0.28 0.47 7.70
C SER A 117 0.62 0.71 6.48
N VAL A 118 1.81 0.13 6.50
CA VAL A 118 2.75 0.07 5.39
C VAL A 118 2.92 -1.39 4.98
N PHE A 119 3.04 -1.66 3.70
CA PHE A 119 3.37 -2.99 3.21
C PHE A 119 4.62 -2.96 2.33
N GLY A 120 5.37 -4.06 2.37
CA GLY A 120 6.50 -4.34 1.48
C GLY A 120 6.23 -5.61 0.69
N LEU A 121 6.48 -5.56 -0.61
CA LEU A 121 6.50 -6.70 -1.52
C LEU A 121 7.94 -7.15 -1.75
N PHE A 122 8.16 -8.46 -1.71
CA PHE A 122 9.45 -9.08 -1.95
C PHE A 122 9.30 -10.13 -3.05
N THR A 123 10.39 -10.43 -3.75
CA THR A 123 10.39 -11.38 -4.86
C THR A 123 9.87 -12.76 -4.43
N PRO A 124 9.31 -13.55 -5.35
CA PRO A 124 8.88 -14.90 -5.03
C PRO A 124 10.00 -15.76 -4.41
N GLY A 125 9.68 -16.46 -3.32
CA GLY A 125 10.63 -17.29 -2.57
C GLY A 125 11.63 -16.53 -1.68
N PHE A 126 11.51 -15.19 -1.58
CA PHE A 126 12.33 -14.42 -0.65
C PHE A 126 12.09 -14.87 0.80
N VAL A 127 13.16 -15.00 1.58
CA VAL A 127 13.04 -15.31 3.01
C VAL A 127 12.78 -14.01 3.75
N LEU A 128 11.54 -13.80 4.19
CA LEU A 128 11.17 -12.57 4.90
C LEU A 128 12.01 -12.41 6.18
N PRO A 129 12.57 -11.22 6.42
CA PRO A 129 13.48 -10.97 7.55
C PRO A 129 12.71 -11.00 8.87
N GLU A 130 13.41 -11.36 9.94
CA GLU A 130 12.94 -11.13 11.32
C GLU A 130 13.40 -9.76 11.77
N ILE A 131 12.44 -8.85 12.01
CA ILE A 131 12.68 -7.47 12.40
C ILE A 131 11.95 -7.23 13.71
N ASP A 132 12.63 -6.67 14.69
CA ASP A 132 12.01 -6.18 15.92
C ASP A 132 11.46 -4.77 15.67
N TRP A 133 10.14 -4.68 15.51
CA TRP A 133 9.43 -3.41 15.33
C TRP A 133 9.05 -2.75 16.67
N GLY A 134 9.46 -3.32 17.80
CA GLY A 134 9.02 -2.90 19.13
C GLY A 134 7.68 -3.50 19.55
N THR A 135 7.24 -3.18 20.76
CA THR A 135 6.11 -3.87 21.43
C THR A 135 4.72 -3.43 20.97
N ASP A 136 4.60 -2.25 20.37
CA ASP A 136 3.32 -1.64 19.98
C ASP A 136 3.13 -1.59 18.45
N VAL A 137 3.72 -2.53 17.73
CA VAL A 137 3.62 -2.61 16.26
C VAL A 137 3.06 -3.97 15.85
N PHE A 138 2.00 -3.95 15.06
CA PHE A 138 1.51 -5.18 14.44
C PHE A 138 2.33 -5.49 13.19
N CYS A 139 2.82 -6.72 13.08
CA CYS A 139 3.51 -7.22 11.89
C CYS A 139 2.83 -8.49 11.38
N PHE A 140 2.57 -8.54 10.09
CA PHE A 140 2.11 -9.72 9.36
C PHE A 140 3.11 -10.07 8.26
N LYS A 141 3.32 -11.37 8.03
CA LYS A 141 4.15 -11.92 6.97
C LYS A 141 3.38 -13.00 6.24
N GLY A 142 3.51 -13.07 4.91
CA GLY A 142 2.85 -14.11 4.14
C GLY A 142 3.28 -14.19 2.69
N THR A 143 2.74 -15.18 2.00
CA THR A 143 2.84 -15.32 0.54
C THR A 143 1.49 -14.97 -0.09
N LEU A 144 1.52 -14.15 -1.14
CA LEU A 144 0.32 -13.80 -1.89
C LEU A 144 -0.09 -14.96 -2.80
N ASN A 145 -1.34 -15.36 -2.69
CA ASN A 145 -1.93 -16.45 -3.47
C ASN A 145 -2.96 -15.87 -4.45
N LYS A 146 -2.64 -15.93 -5.76
CA LYS A 146 -3.43 -15.44 -6.93
C LYS A 146 -3.41 -13.92 -7.16
#